data_AF-A0A9E2Y181-F1
#
_entry.id   AF-A0A9E2Y181-F1
#
_cell.length_a   1.000
_cell.length_b   1.000
_cell.length_c   1.000
_cell.angle_alpha   90.00
_cell.angle_beta   90.00
_cell.angle_gamma   90.00
#
_symmetry.space_group_name_H-M   'P 1'
#
loop_
_entity.id
_entity.type
_entity.pdbx_description
1 polymer ?
#
loop_
_entity_poly.entity_id
_entity_poly.type
_entity_poly.pdbx_seq_one_letter_code
_entity_poly.pdbx_strand_id
1 'polypeptide(L)'
;MIMTPSVHAPPNAPDVHRFRSRLGEHVLLVPFSAIYDVIDPNDDPEPLIRAALLDGPAIVPPLEHIAEPPPQSISLNVSNRCNLSCVYCYASGGDFHGAQDTPMTWDLARTAVDRLLTGASRDAPVTIGFLGGEPFANRALIHDTVTYANAEGARLGFDVRFSVTTNG
;
A
#
# COMPACT_ATOMS: atom_id res chain seq x y z
N MET A 1 27.26 2.95 -17.02
CA MET A 1 26.37 4.13 -17.11
C MET A 1 24.99 3.62 -17.51
N ILE A 2 24.14 3.29 -16.53
CA ILE A 2 22.82 2.70 -16.79
C ILE A 2 21.87 3.86 -17.04
N MET A 3 21.43 4.02 -18.30
CA MET A 3 20.39 4.99 -18.64
C MET A 3 19.09 4.49 -18.05
N THR A 4 18.60 5.16 -17.00
CA THR A 4 17.24 4.97 -16.50
C THR A 4 16.28 5.32 -17.65
N PRO A 5 15.42 4.40 -18.11
CA PRO A 5 14.37 4.77 -19.04
C PRO A 5 13.43 5.72 -18.29
N SER A 6 13.52 7.01 -18.58
CA SER A 6 12.52 7.97 -18.14
C SER A 6 11.24 7.61 -18.88
N VAL A 7 10.29 7.00 -18.16
CA VAL A 7 8.91 6.88 -18.61
C VAL A 7 8.35 8.30 -18.62
N HIS A 8 8.62 9.02 -19.69
CA HIS A 8 7.89 10.23 -20.00
C HIS A 8 6.48 9.75 -20.36
N ALA A 9 5.49 10.16 -19.57
CA ALA A 9 4.12 10.15 -20.05
C ALA A 9 4.12 10.79 -21.46
N PRO A 10 3.37 10.24 -22.44
CA PRO A 10 3.27 10.88 -23.73
C PRO A 10 2.92 12.35 -23.48
N PRO A 11 3.56 13.31 -24.18
CA PRO A 11 3.43 14.75 -23.89
C PRO A 11 2.00 15.31 -23.96
N ASN A 12 1.05 14.45 -24.34
CA ASN A 12 -0.35 14.75 -24.58
C ASN A 12 -1.28 13.85 -23.74
N ALA A 13 -0.79 13.19 -22.68
CA ALA A 13 -1.68 12.53 -21.73
C ALA A 13 -2.60 13.60 -21.12
N PRO A 14 -3.93 13.47 -21.21
CA PRO A 14 -4.82 14.49 -20.69
C PRO A 14 -4.72 14.53 -19.17
N ASP A 15 -4.69 15.73 -18.60
CA ASP A 15 -4.63 15.92 -17.14
C ASP A 15 -5.92 15.46 -16.43
N VAL A 16 -6.97 15.22 -17.21
CA VAL A 16 -8.32 14.86 -16.78
C VAL A 16 -8.74 13.58 -17.50
N HIS A 17 -9.15 12.57 -16.75
CA HIS A 17 -9.66 11.31 -17.28
C HIS A 17 -11.04 11.00 -16.71
N ARG A 18 -12.07 11.00 -17.56
CA ARG A 18 -13.40 10.49 -17.19
C ARG A 18 -13.42 8.97 -17.17
N PHE A 19 -14.04 8.39 -16.14
CA PHE A 19 -14.27 6.96 -16.05
C PHE A 19 -15.58 6.66 -15.30
N ARG A 20 -16.12 5.46 -15.48
CA ARG A 20 -17.36 5.01 -14.83
C ARG A 20 -17.05 3.85 -13.88
N SER A 21 -17.63 3.89 -12.68
CA SER A 21 -17.56 2.81 -11.71
C SER A 21 -18.97 2.33 -11.34
N ARG A 22 -19.07 1.36 -10.42
CA ARG A 22 -20.38 0.95 -9.86
C ARG A 22 -21.08 2.05 -9.07
N LEU A 23 -20.36 3.10 -8.68
CA LEU A 23 -20.87 4.22 -7.88
C LEU A 23 -21.35 5.40 -8.74
N GLY A 24 -21.06 5.43 -10.05
CA GLY A 24 -21.45 6.52 -10.93
C GLY A 24 -20.38 6.91 -11.97
N GLU A 25 -20.45 8.14 -12.47
CA GLU A 25 -19.42 8.76 -13.30
C GLU A 25 -18.41 9.53 -12.45
N HIS A 26 -17.15 9.47 -12.85
CA HIS A 26 -16.01 9.98 -12.10
C HIS A 26 -15.03 10.69 -13.02
N VAL A 27 -14.25 11.60 -12.46
CA VAL A 27 -13.11 12.24 -13.10
C VAL A 27 -11.87 12.02 -12.26
N LEU A 28 -10.81 11.47 -12.87
CA LEU A 28 -9.47 11.41 -12.32
C LEU A 28 -8.66 12.61 -12.80
N LEU A 29 -8.10 13.36 -11.86
CA LEU A 29 -7.11 14.40 -12.12
C LEU A 29 -5.72 13.83 -11.92
N VAL A 30 -4.99 13.68 -13.02
CA VAL A 30 -3.66 13.06 -13.04
C VAL A 30 -2.65 13.83 -12.16
N PRO A 31 -2.56 15.17 -12.20
CA PRO A 31 -1.55 15.90 -11.43
C PRO A 31 -1.65 15.72 -9.92
N PHE A 32 -2.84 15.38 -9.42
CA PHE A 32 -3.13 15.26 -7.99
C PHE A 32 -3.50 13.85 -7.55
N SER A 33 -3.55 12.88 -8.47
CA SER A 33 -4.07 11.52 -8.21
C SER A 33 -5.43 11.54 -7.49
N ALA A 34 -6.28 12.52 -7.84
CA ALA A 34 -7.54 12.79 -7.14
C ALA A 34 -8.74 12.39 -8.01
N ILE A 35 -9.72 11.73 -7.40
CA ILE A 35 -10.95 11.27 -8.05
C ILE A 35 -12.12 12.10 -7.52
N TYR A 36 -12.95 12.60 -8.43
CA TYR A 36 -14.16 13.37 -8.12
C TYR A 36 -15.38 12.74 -8.76
N ASP A 37 -16.50 12.74 -8.03
CA ASP A 37 -17.79 12.32 -8.55
C ASP A 37 -18.33 13.38 -9.53
N VAL A 38 -18.85 12.93 -10.66
CA VAL A 38 -19.57 13.78 -11.62
C VAL A 38 -21.05 13.74 -11.28
N ILE A 39 -21.57 14.84 -10.74
CA ILE A 39 -22.96 14.95 -10.30
C ILE A 39 -23.92 15.00 -11.50
N ASP A 40 -23.58 15.76 -12.55
CA ASP A 40 -24.30 15.77 -13.83
C ASP A 40 -23.42 15.19 -14.94
N PRO A 41 -23.76 14.03 -15.52
CA PRO A 41 -22.99 13.41 -16.59
C PRO A 41 -22.80 14.30 -17.83
N ASN A 42 -23.72 15.24 -18.07
CA ASN A 42 -23.71 16.14 -19.23
C ASN A 42 -22.85 17.39 -19.02
N ASP A 43 -22.46 17.71 -17.79
CA ASP A 43 -21.58 18.85 -17.52
C ASP A 43 -20.17 18.52 -17.97
N ASP A 44 -19.62 19.24 -18.94
CA ASP A 44 -18.18 19.17 -19.22
C ASP A 44 -17.41 19.81 -18.05
N PRO A 45 -16.76 19.03 -17.18
CA PRO A 45 -16.18 19.56 -15.98
C PRO A 45 -14.75 20.03 -16.25
N GLU A 46 -14.16 19.70 -17.42
CA GLU A 46 -12.77 20.04 -17.77
C GLU A 46 -12.47 21.54 -17.64
N PRO A 47 -13.26 22.47 -18.20
CA PRO A 47 -12.94 23.90 -18.12
C PRO A 47 -12.97 24.43 -16.69
N LEU A 48 -13.94 23.97 -15.89
CA LEU A 48 -14.14 24.42 -14.51
C LEU A 48 -13.09 23.81 -13.56
N ILE A 49 -12.80 22.51 -13.72
CA ILE A 49 -11.75 21.79 -13.01
C ILE A 49 -10.39 22.40 -13.31
N ARG A 50 -10.10 22.68 -14.59
CA ARG A 50 -8.83 23.27 -15.01
C ARG A 50 -8.65 24.66 -14.39
N ALA A 51 -9.67 25.51 -14.43
CA ALA A 51 -9.63 26.84 -13.82
C ALA A 51 -9.54 26.79 -12.29
N ALA A 52 -10.22 25.86 -11.62
CA ALA A 52 -10.24 25.77 -10.17
C ALA A 52 -8.97 25.13 -9.57
N LEU A 53 -8.29 24.25 -10.31
CA LEU A 53 -7.21 23.41 -9.76
C LEU A 53 -5.83 23.69 -10.38
N LEU A 54 -5.74 24.29 -11.58
CA LEU A 54 -4.46 24.77 -12.12
C LEU A 54 -4.14 26.20 -11.67
N ASP A 55 -5.16 27.05 -11.55
CA ASP A 55 -4.99 28.47 -11.19
C ASP A 55 -5.46 28.79 -9.76
N GLY A 56 -6.17 27.86 -9.10
CA GLY A 56 -6.60 27.98 -7.70
C GLY A 56 -5.64 27.28 -6.74
N PRO A 57 -5.64 27.62 -5.43
CA PRO A 57 -4.87 26.88 -4.45
C PRO A 57 -5.38 25.43 -4.47
N ALA A 58 -4.47 24.45 -4.58
CA ALA A 58 -4.83 23.05 -4.48
C ALA A 58 -5.68 22.86 -3.22
N ILE A 59 -6.97 22.56 -3.39
CA ILE A 59 -7.88 22.27 -2.27
C ILE A 59 -7.58 20.84 -1.85
N VAL A 60 -6.37 20.63 -1.32
CA VAL A 60 -6.06 19.44 -0.55
C VAL A 60 -6.71 19.71 0.80
N PRO A 61 -7.81 19.02 1.16
CA PRO A 61 -8.36 19.19 2.48
C PRO A 61 -7.23 18.93 3.50
N PRO A 62 -7.08 19.77 4.52
CA PRO A 62 -6.10 19.53 5.56
C PRO A 62 -6.25 18.09 6.07
N LEU A 63 -5.13 17.36 6.25
CA LEU A 63 -5.14 15.92 6.61
C LEU A 63 -6.01 15.62 7.84
N GLU A 64 -6.14 16.58 8.74
CA GLU A 64 -7.05 16.58 9.90
C GLU A 64 -8.53 16.33 9.57
N HIS A 65 -8.97 16.58 8.33
CA HIS A 65 -10.34 16.33 7.87
C HIS A 65 -10.51 14.96 7.21
N ILE A 66 -9.42 14.20 7.01
CA ILE A 66 -9.47 12.86 6.42
C ILE A 66 -9.58 11.84 7.55
N ALA A 67 -10.73 11.17 7.65
CA ALA A 67 -10.88 10.07 8.59
C ALA A 67 -9.95 8.92 8.17
N GLU A 68 -9.00 8.56 9.05
CA GLU A 68 -8.14 7.41 8.82
C GLU A 68 -8.97 6.12 8.86
N PRO A 69 -9.00 5.33 7.78
CA PRO A 69 -9.73 4.08 7.78
C PRO A 69 -9.05 3.08 8.74
N PRO A 70 -9.83 2.22 9.44
CA PRO A 70 -9.27 1.16 10.26
C PRO A 70 -8.32 0.26 9.44
N PRO A 71 -7.10 -0.04 9.92
CA PRO A 71 -6.19 -0.92 9.22
C PRO A 71 -6.78 -2.34 9.13
N GLN A 72 -6.77 -2.92 7.93
CA GLN A 72 -7.25 -4.29 7.69
C GLN A 72 -6.16 -5.23 7.20
N SER A 73 -5.00 -4.69 6.85
CA SER A 73 -3.88 -5.47 6.34
C SER A 73 -2.55 -4.88 6.78
N ILE A 74 -1.58 -5.75 7.02
CA ILE A 74 -0.18 -5.37 7.27
C ILE A 74 0.76 -6.24 6.46
N SER A 75 1.80 -5.63 5.91
CA SER A 75 2.90 -6.33 5.25
C SER A 75 4.16 -6.24 6.12
N LEU A 76 4.60 -7.37 6.65
CA LEU A 76 5.77 -7.50 7.50
C LEU A 76 7.00 -7.82 6.64
N ASN A 77 7.94 -6.89 6.58
CA ASN A 77 9.27 -7.16 6.02
C ASN A 77 10.10 -7.97 7.04
N VAL A 78 10.08 -9.30 6.91
CA VAL A 78 10.66 -10.21 7.91
C VAL A 78 12.17 -10.44 7.75
N SER A 79 12.69 -10.20 6.55
CA SER A 79 14.10 -10.37 6.19
C SER A 79 14.43 -9.55 4.97
N ASN A 80 15.49 -8.75 5.01
CA ASN A 80 16.01 -8.08 3.83
C ASN A 80 16.96 -8.96 2.99
N ARG A 81 17.43 -10.08 3.55
CA ARG A 81 18.29 -11.03 2.84
C ARG A 81 17.49 -11.83 1.82
N CYS A 82 18.08 -12.04 0.64
CA CYS A 82 17.56 -12.87 -0.44
C CYS A 82 18.66 -13.83 -0.93
N ASN A 83 18.28 -15.05 -1.36
CA ASN A 83 19.18 -16.00 -2.03
C ASN A 83 19.32 -15.73 -3.55
N LEU A 84 18.61 -14.73 -4.06
CA LEU A 84 18.67 -14.26 -5.45
C LEU A 84 19.11 -12.79 -5.50
N SER A 85 19.57 -12.34 -6.66
CA SER A 85 19.99 -10.97 -6.92
C SER A 85 19.29 -10.41 -8.16
N CYS A 86 17.95 -10.33 -8.11
CA CYS A 86 17.14 -9.92 -9.26
C CYS A 86 17.46 -8.48 -9.69
N VAL A 87 17.77 -8.28 -10.98
CA VAL A 87 18.18 -6.98 -11.55
C VAL A 87 17.11 -5.88 -11.46
N TYR A 88 15.85 -6.28 -11.29
CA TYR A 88 14.69 -5.40 -11.16
C TYR A 88 14.23 -5.25 -9.71
N CYS A 89 14.97 -5.81 -8.74
CA CYS A 89 14.58 -5.75 -7.34
C CYS A 89 14.72 -4.32 -6.81
N TYR A 90 13.64 -3.78 -6.22
CA TYR A 90 13.63 -2.46 -5.58
C TYR A 90 14.66 -2.35 -4.44
N ALA A 91 15.09 -3.49 -3.89
CA ALA A 91 16.08 -3.62 -2.83
C ALA A 91 17.53 -3.72 -3.33
N SER A 92 17.83 -3.25 -4.54
CA SER A 92 19.19 -3.28 -5.13
C SER A 92 19.82 -4.67 -5.16
N GLY A 93 19.02 -5.69 -5.56
CA GLY A 93 19.47 -7.08 -5.56
C GLY A 93 19.52 -7.74 -4.17
N GLY A 94 18.89 -7.11 -3.17
CA GLY A 94 18.75 -7.62 -1.79
C GLY A 94 19.73 -7.03 -0.79
N ASP A 95 20.63 -6.12 -1.20
CA ASP A 95 21.59 -5.49 -0.29
C ASP A 95 21.03 -4.25 0.42
N PHE A 96 19.95 -3.62 -0.09
CA PHE A 96 19.45 -2.32 0.37
C PHE A 96 20.57 -1.28 0.61
N HIS A 97 21.65 -1.32 -0.16
CA HIS A 97 22.86 -0.53 0.06
C HIS A 97 23.44 -0.63 1.49
N GLY A 98 23.24 -1.77 2.17
CA GLY A 98 23.66 -2.00 3.56
C GLY A 98 22.78 -1.32 4.62
N ALA A 99 21.67 -0.67 4.23
CA ALA A 99 20.88 0.16 5.14
C ALA A 99 20.03 -0.64 6.16
N GLN A 100 19.73 -1.91 5.87
CA GLN A 100 18.93 -2.74 6.77
C GLN A 100 19.37 -4.21 6.75
N ASP A 101 20.50 -4.49 7.39
CA ASP A 101 21.08 -5.85 7.44
C ASP A 101 20.42 -6.77 8.48
N THR A 102 19.58 -6.22 9.37
CA THR A 102 19.01 -6.96 10.49
C THR A 102 17.62 -7.49 10.15
N PRO A 103 17.35 -8.80 10.33
CA PRO A 103 16.01 -9.35 10.16
C PRO A 103 15.05 -8.80 11.23
N MET A 104 13.74 -8.87 10.95
CA MET A 104 12.72 -8.47 11.92
C MET A 104 12.83 -9.32 13.19
N THR A 105 12.68 -8.68 14.35
CA THR A 105 12.67 -9.36 15.65
C THR A 105 11.26 -9.79 16.04
N TRP A 106 11.18 -10.78 16.92
CA TRP A 106 9.91 -11.25 17.49
C TRP A 106 9.11 -10.12 18.14
N ASP A 107 9.73 -9.31 18.99
CA ASP A 107 9.03 -8.22 19.69
C ASP A 107 8.42 -7.20 18.72
N LEU A 108 9.10 -6.91 17.62
CA LEU A 108 8.59 -6.01 16.59
C LEU A 108 7.41 -6.64 15.84
N ALA A 109 7.53 -7.90 15.42
CA ALA A 109 6.45 -8.63 14.75
C ALA A 109 5.19 -8.71 15.65
N ARG A 110 5.35 -9.07 16.92
CA ARG A 110 4.27 -9.10 17.91
C ARG A 110 3.59 -7.74 18.03
N THR A 111 4.38 -6.68 18.23
CA THR A 111 3.86 -5.31 18.35
C THR A 111 3.09 -4.87 17.10
N ALA A 112 3.55 -5.28 15.92
CA ALA A 112 2.88 -4.97 14.66
C ALA A 112 1.52 -5.69 14.55
N VAL A 113 1.46 -6.97 14.95
CA VAL A 113 0.20 -7.74 15.02
C VAL A 113 -0.77 -7.13 16.02
N ASP A 114 -0.30 -6.76 17.21
CA ASP A 114 -1.12 -6.09 18.23
C ASP A 114 -1.73 -4.79 17.72
N ARG A 115 -0.93 -3.95 17.05
CA ARG A 115 -1.41 -2.70 16.44
C ARG A 115 -2.45 -2.93 15.36
N LEU A 116 -2.28 -3.96 14.53
CA LEU A 116 -3.29 -4.32 13.53
C LEU A 116 -4.60 -4.74 14.21
N LEU A 117 -4.56 -5.69 15.15
CA LEU A 117 -5.76 -6.24 15.77
C LEU A 117 -6.50 -5.22 16.66
N THR A 118 -5.78 -4.31 17.30
CA THR A 118 -6.38 -3.24 18.11
C THR A 118 -7.02 -2.13 17.26
N GLY A 119 -6.48 -1.86 16.07
CA GLY A 119 -6.98 -0.83 15.16
C GLY A 119 -8.02 -1.31 14.14
N ALA A 120 -8.08 -2.61 13.86
CA ALA A 120 -8.93 -3.15 12.80
C ALA A 120 -10.43 -3.05 13.11
N SER A 121 -11.22 -2.78 12.07
CA SER A 121 -12.68 -3.02 12.12
C SER A 121 -12.98 -4.52 12.13
N ARG A 122 -14.09 -4.89 12.76
CA ARG A 122 -14.59 -6.26 12.92
C ARG A 122 -15.45 -6.74 11.76
N ASP A 123 -15.75 -5.87 10.80
CA ASP A 123 -16.68 -6.16 9.71
C ASP A 123 -16.03 -6.98 8.58
N ALA A 124 -14.71 -7.15 8.62
CA ALA A 124 -13.92 -7.86 7.62
C ALA A 124 -12.76 -8.65 8.26
N PRO A 125 -12.24 -9.67 7.55
CA PRO A 125 -11.02 -10.36 7.95
C PRO A 125 -9.80 -9.45 7.91
N VAL A 126 -8.87 -9.67 8.83
CA VAL A 126 -7.57 -9.01 8.83
C VAL A 126 -6.53 -9.85 8.08
N THR A 127 -5.61 -9.23 7.36
CA THR A 127 -4.58 -9.94 6.59
C THR A 127 -3.17 -9.57 7.08
N ILE A 128 -2.35 -10.58 7.36
CA ILE A 128 -0.93 -10.42 7.67
C ILE A 128 -0.12 -11.02 6.51
N GLY A 129 0.54 -10.16 5.75
CA GLY A 129 1.44 -10.52 4.66
C GLY A 129 2.89 -10.59 5.14
N PHE A 130 3.62 -11.61 4.71
CA PHE A 130 5.06 -11.74 4.93
C PHE A 130 5.80 -11.44 3.63
N LEU A 131 6.72 -10.48 3.67
CA LEU A 131 7.57 -10.12 2.54
C LEU A 131 9.00 -9.85 2.99
N GLY A 132 9.86 -9.52 2.03
CA GLY A 132 11.24 -9.11 2.26
C GLY A 132 12.08 -9.31 1.01
N GLY A 133 13.38 -9.56 1.19
CA GLY A 133 14.23 -10.15 0.16
C GLY A 133 13.76 -11.57 -0.15
N GLU A 134 13.92 -12.49 0.80
CA GLU A 134 13.27 -13.80 0.81
C GLU A 134 12.70 -14.04 2.23
N PRO A 135 11.38 -14.04 2.42
CA PRO A 135 10.77 -14.15 3.75
C PRO A 135 11.14 -15.46 4.46
N PHE A 136 11.31 -16.57 3.74
CA PHE A 136 11.67 -17.85 4.36
C PHE A 136 13.11 -17.91 4.88
N ALA A 137 13.95 -16.91 4.60
CA ALA A 137 15.22 -16.73 5.32
C ALA A 137 15.01 -16.49 6.82
N ASN A 138 13.82 -16.03 7.24
CA ASN A 138 13.41 -15.87 8.64
C ASN A 138 12.15 -16.70 8.96
N ARG A 139 12.13 -17.96 8.53
CA ARG A 139 10.99 -18.87 8.65
C ARG A 139 10.49 -19.07 10.10
N ALA A 140 11.39 -19.07 11.08
CA ALA A 140 11.02 -19.23 12.49
C ALA A 140 10.09 -18.09 12.96
N LEU A 141 10.45 -16.84 12.64
CA LEU A 141 9.62 -15.68 12.96
C LEU A 141 8.23 -15.78 12.33
N ILE A 142 8.13 -16.24 11.08
CA ILE A 142 6.83 -16.43 10.40
C ILE A 142 5.95 -17.40 11.19
N HIS A 143 6.49 -18.54 11.61
CA HIS A 143 5.73 -19.53 12.41
C HIS A 143 5.29 -18.98 13.76
N ASP A 144 6.19 -18.29 14.48
CA ASP A 144 5.86 -17.66 15.76
C ASP A 144 4.76 -16.61 15.59
N THR A 145 4.85 -15.81 14.53
CA THR A 145 3.87 -14.76 14.21
C THR A 145 2.51 -15.35 13.85
N VAL A 146 2.46 -16.37 12.99
CA VAL A 146 1.20 -17.06 12.62
C VAL A 146 0.56 -17.71 13.85
N THR A 147 1.35 -18.38 14.68
CA THR A 147 0.85 -19.03 15.91
C THR A 147 0.22 -18.02 16.86
N TYR A 148 0.93 -16.92 17.10
CA TYR A 148 0.46 -15.84 17.97
C TYR A 148 -0.75 -15.12 17.40
N ALA A 149 -0.72 -14.71 16.13
CA ALA A 149 -1.81 -13.98 15.48
C ALA A 149 -3.10 -14.81 15.43
N ASN A 150 -3.02 -16.13 15.23
CA ASN A 150 -4.19 -17.00 15.31
C ASN A 150 -4.76 -17.08 16.73
N ALA A 151 -3.90 -17.25 17.74
CA ALA A 151 -4.34 -17.32 19.13
C ALA A 151 -4.98 -16.00 19.59
N GLU A 152 -4.35 -14.88 19.27
CA GLU A 152 -4.82 -13.56 19.65
C GLU A 152 -6.05 -13.13 18.83
N GLY A 153 -6.07 -13.43 17.53
CA GLY A 153 -7.22 -13.25 16.66
C GLY A 153 -8.44 -14.02 17.17
N ALA A 154 -8.28 -15.30 17.52
CA ALA A 154 -9.36 -16.10 18.12
C ALA A 154 -9.84 -15.52 19.46
N ARG A 155 -8.92 -15.07 20.32
CA ARG A 155 -9.23 -14.43 21.61
C ARG A 155 -10.03 -13.15 21.43
N LEU A 156 -9.72 -12.37 20.41
CA LEU A 156 -10.35 -11.08 20.12
C LEU A 156 -11.55 -11.18 19.18
N GLY A 157 -11.80 -12.33 18.55
CA GLY A 157 -12.89 -12.55 17.59
C GLY A 157 -12.62 -12.02 16.19
N PHE A 158 -11.39 -12.13 15.68
CA PHE A 158 -11.00 -11.80 14.31
C PHE A 158 -10.81 -13.04 13.43
N ASP A 159 -11.23 -12.97 12.17
CA ASP A 159 -10.77 -13.87 11.09
C ASP A 159 -9.41 -13.39 10.59
N VAL A 160 -8.34 -14.09 10.96
CA VAL A 160 -6.96 -13.75 10.58
C VAL A 160 -6.53 -14.56 9.37
N ARG A 161 -6.09 -13.85 8.32
CA ARG A 161 -5.61 -14.44 7.07
C ARG A 161 -4.14 -14.11 6.87
N PHE A 162 -3.46 -14.97 6.12
CA PHE A 162 -2.04 -14.85 5.88
C PHE A 162 -1.73 -14.87 4.39
N SER A 163 -0.73 -14.10 3.99
CA SER A 163 -0.12 -14.18 2.67
C SER A 163 1.40 -14.18 2.78
N VAL A 164 2.08 -14.73 1.78
CA VAL A 164 3.54 -14.70 1.70
C VAL A 164 3.95 -14.37 0.28
N THR A 165 4.91 -13.45 0.14
CA THR A 165 5.54 -13.11 -1.13
C THR A 165 6.95 -13.69 -1.15
N THR A 166 7.07 -14.90 -1.69
CA THR A 166 8.32 -15.69 -1.79
C THR A 166 8.81 -15.73 -3.24
N ASN A 167 10.11 -15.93 -3.45
CA ASN A 167 10.68 -16.16 -4.77
C ASN A 167 10.60 -17.63 -5.26
N GLY A 168 10.16 -18.56 -4.41
CA GLY A 168 10.00 -19.99 -4.75
C GLY A 168 9.81 -20.88 -3.53
#